data_AF-A0A933F7N9-F1
#
_entry.id   AF-A0A933F7N9-F1
#
_cell.length_a   1.000
_cell.length_b   1.000
_cell.length_c   1.000
_cell.angle_alpha   90.00
_cell.angle_beta   90.00
_cell.angle_gamma   90.00
#
_symmetry.space_group_name_H-M   'P 1'
#
loop_
_entity.id
_entity.type
_entity.pdbx_description
1 polymer ?
#
loop_
_entity_poly.entity_id
_entity_poly.type
_entity_poly.pdbx_seq_one_letter_code
_entity_poly.pdbx_strand_id
1 'polypeptide(L)' 'MFIPVTATSGEGLAVTIQARAHRLVPNEPADSGGTDTGPDPYSLLLVALGACTAMTLHLYARRKGWPRAHVTVCLQ' A
#
# COMPACT_ATOMS: atom_id res chain seq x y z
N MET A 1 -13.08 12.35 -3.43
CA MET A 1 -11.61 12.38 -3.51
C MET A 1 -11.23 11.60 -4.75
N PHE A 2 -10.43 12.18 -5.65
CA PHE A 2 -9.99 11.53 -6.88
C PHE A 2 -8.53 11.12 -6.74
N ILE A 3 -8.22 9.85 -6.99
CA ILE A 3 -6.85 9.31 -6.96
C ILE A 3 -6.53 8.90 -8.41
N PRO A 4 -5.84 9.74 -9.20
CA PRO A 4 -5.51 9.39 -10.57
C PRO A 4 -4.51 8.24 -10.60
N VAL A 5 -4.74 7.31 -11.52
CA VAL A 5 -3.83 6.22 -11.87
C VAL A 5 -3.45 6.42 -13.33
N THR A 6 -2.15 6.44 -13.61
CA THR A 6 -1.62 6.65 -14.96
C THR A 6 -0.69 5.51 -15.32
N ALA A 7 -0.83 4.98 -16.55
CA ALA A 7 0.04 3.97 -17.12
C ALA A 7 0.58 4.47 -18.46
N THR A 8 1.84 4.13 -18.77
CA THR A 8 2.51 4.51 -20.02
C THR A 8 2.86 3.25 -20.80
N SER A 9 2.48 3.18 -22.07
CA SER A 9 2.84 2.05 -22.93
C SER A 9 4.37 1.99 -23.14
N GLY A 10 4.98 0.82 -22.97
CA GLY A 10 6.42 0.60 -23.16
C GLY A 10 7.24 0.53 -21.87
N GLU A 11 6.65 0.82 -20.71
CA GLU A 11 7.32 0.72 -19.39
C GLU A 11 6.89 -0.55 -18.60
N GLY A 12 6.45 -1.59 -19.32
CA GLY A 12 5.83 -2.77 -18.72
C GLY A 12 4.44 -2.47 -18.15
N LEU A 13 4.08 -3.13 -17.04
CA LEU A 13 2.82 -2.94 -16.32
C LEU A 13 2.91 -1.95 -15.15
N ALA A 14 3.96 -1.14 -15.09
CA ALA A 14 4.12 -0.13 -14.06
C ALA A 14 3.02 0.96 -14.16
N VAL A 15 2.44 1.32 -13.02
CA VAL A 15 1.48 2.42 -12.94
C VAL A 15 1.93 3.46 -11.92
N THR A 16 1.66 4.73 -12.19
CA THR A 16 1.90 5.82 -11.24
C THR A 16 0.59 6.25 -10.60
N ILE A 17 0.55 6.26 -9.28
CA ILE A 17 -0.59 6.71 -8.48
C ILE A 17 -0.19 7.97 -7.70
N GLN A 18 -1.04 9.00 -7.72
CA GLN A 18 -0.88 10.20 -6.89
C GLN A 18 -1.91 10.19 -5.75
N ALA A 19 -1.44 9.93 -4.54
CA ALA A 19 -2.23 9.95 -3.31
C ALA A 19 -1.84 11.17 -2.47
N ARG A 20 -2.56 12.29 -2.65
CA ARG A 20 -2.23 13.60 -2.06
C ARG A 20 -0.82 14.03 -2.48
N ALA A 21 0.12 14.18 -1.53
CA ALA A 21 1.51 14.55 -1.80
C ALA A 21 2.43 13.33 -2.00
N HIS A 22 1.88 12.11 -2.06
CA HIS A 22 2.66 10.88 -2.13
C HIS A 22 2.48 10.22 -3.50
N ARG A 23 3.61 9.82 -4.10
CA ARG A 23 3.66 9.01 -5.30
C ARG A 23 3.83 7.55 -4.92
N LEU A 24 3.01 6.67 -5.49
CA LEU A 24 3.17 5.23 -5.41
C LEU A 24 3.37 4.70 -6.83
N VAL A 25 4.23 3.68 -6.99
CA VAL A 25 4.50 3.06 -8.28
C VAL A 25 4.32 1.55 -8.17
N PRO A 26 3.07 1.04 -8.15
CA PRO A 26 2.82 -0.39 -8.17
C PRO A 26 3.25 -1.00 -9.50
N ASN A 27 3.75 -2.21 -9.45
CA ASN A 27 4.29 -2.88 -10.60
C ASN A 27 4.23 -4.39 -10.43
N GLU A 28 3.83 -5.09 -11.48
CA GLU A 28 3.83 -6.55 -11.47
C GLU A 28 5.26 -7.11 -11.52
N PRO A 29 5.47 -8.36 -11.08
CA PRO A 29 6.72 -9.08 -11.31
C PRO A 29 7.04 -9.24 -12.79
N ALA A 30 8.31 -9.49 -13.10
CA ALA A 30 8.77 -9.72 -14.48
C ALA A 30 8.04 -10.89 -15.16
N ASP A 31 7.78 -11.98 -14.42
CA ASP A 31 7.09 -13.18 -14.93
C ASP A 31 5.62 -12.93 -15.28
N SER A 32 5.04 -11.83 -14.78
CA SER A 32 3.68 -11.35 -15.07
C SER A 32 3.65 -10.18 -16.07
N GLY A 33 4.79 -9.82 -16.66
CA GLY A 33 4.91 -8.73 -17.65
C GLY A 33 5.18 -7.34 -17.08
N GLY A 34 5.45 -7.22 -15.78
CA GLY A 34 5.91 -5.99 -15.15
C GLY A 34 7.44 -5.87 -15.08
N THR A 35 7.93 -4.97 -14.23
CA THR A 35 9.37 -4.75 -14.02
C THR A 35 9.82 -4.86 -12.57
N ASP A 36 8.94 -5.33 -11.66
CA ASP A 36 9.24 -5.61 -10.25
C ASP A 36 9.89 -4.43 -9.49
N THR A 37 9.57 -3.19 -9.88
CA THR A 37 10.12 -1.97 -9.27
C THR A 37 9.30 -1.44 -8.09
N GLY A 38 8.24 -2.14 -7.72
CA GLY A 38 7.33 -1.78 -6.64
C GLY A 38 6.41 -2.96 -6.29
N PRO A 39 5.58 -2.82 -5.25
CA PRO A 39 4.65 -3.88 -4.89
C PRO A 39 3.64 -4.11 -6.02
N ASP A 40 3.28 -5.36 -6.24
CA ASP A 40 2.17 -5.70 -7.11
C ASP A 40 0.85 -5.12 -6.53
N PRO A 41 -0.19 -4.95 -7.35
CA PRO A 41 -1.47 -4.39 -6.91
C PRO A 41 -2.13 -5.15 -5.76
N TYR A 42 -1.95 -6.48 -5.68
CA TYR A 42 -2.52 -7.29 -4.61
C TYR A 42 -1.79 -7.04 -3.28
N SER A 43 -0.47 -7.05 -3.29
CA SER A 43 0.35 -6.65 -2.15
C SER A 43 0.02 -5.23 -1.68
N LEU A 44 -0.18 -4.29 -2.61
CA LEU A 44 -0.56 -2.91 -2.27
C LEU A 44 -1.93 -2.84 -1.57
N LEU A 45 -2.90 -3.63 -2.03
CA LEU A 45 -4.21 -3.72 -1.39
C LEU A 45 -4.10 -4.27 0.05
N LEU A 46 -3.33 -5.35 0.24
CA LEU A 46 -3.09 -5.92 1.57
C LEU A 46 -2.38 -4.93 2.49
N VAL A 47 -1.38 -4.19 1.99
CA VAL A 47 -0.71 -3.13 2.75
C VAL A 47 -1.70 -2.06 3.21
N ALA A 48 -2.60 -1.62 2.34
CA ALA A 48 -3.62 -0.63 2.69
C ALA A 48 -4.57 -1.16 3.78
N LEU A 49 -5.00 -2.43 3.69
CA LEU A 49 -5.84 -3.07 4.68
C LEU A 49 -5.12 -3.22 6.03
N GLY A 50 -3.89 -3.72 6.02
CA GLY A 50 -3.06 -3.89 7.21
C GLY A 50 -2.79 -2.55 7.92
N ALA A 51 -2.52 -1.49 7.15
CA ALA A 51 -2.35 -0.14 7.67
C ALA A 51 -3.63 0.37 8.37
N CYS A 52 -4.81 0.17 7.79
CA CYS A 52 -6.08 0.58 8.38
C CYS A 52 -6.36 -0.14 9.72
N THR A 53 -6.10 -1.45 9.76
CA THR A 53 -6.23 -2.25 10.99
C THR A 53 -5.24 -1.78 12.06
N ALA A 54 -3.97 -1.56 11.70
CA ALA A 54 -2.95 -1.09 12.63
C ALA A 54 -3.28 0.31 13.19
N MET A 55 -3.74 1.24 12.35
CA MET A 55 -4.20 2.57 12.76
C MET A 55 -5.34 2.48 13.79
N THR A 56 -6.30 1.57 13.55
CA THR A 56 -7.43 1.34 14.46
C THR A 56 -6.94 0.82 15.80
N LEU A 57 -6.04 -0.17 15.82
CA LEU A 57 -5.48 -0.71 17.06
C LEU A 57 -4.69 0.34 17.84
N HIS A 58 -3.90 1.20 17.16
CA HIS A 58 -3.24 2.34 17.79
C HIS A 58 -4.23 3.34 18.40
N LEU A 59 -5.34 3.63 17.70
CA LEU A 59 -6.40 4.49 18.23
C LEU A 59 -6.96 3.93 19.54
N TYR A 60 -7.22 2.62 19.60
CA TYR A 60 -7.74 1.97 20.80
C TYR A 60 -6.73 1.94 21.94
N ALA A 61 -5.46 1.61 21.67
CA ALA A 61 -4.40 1.62 22.67
C ALA A 61 -4.26 3.00 23.33
N ARG A 62 -4.32 4.08 22.55
CA ARG A 62 -4.32 5.45 23.06
C ARG A 62 -5.54 5.75 23.94
N ARG A 63 -6.74 5.36 23.50
CA ARG A 63 -7.98 5.55 24.27
C ARG A 63 -7.98 4.82 25.61
N LYS A 64 -7.29 3.68 25.69
CA LYS A 64 -7.20 2.85 26.90
C LYS A 64 -5.97 3.16 27.76
N GLY A 65 -5.12 4.10 27.35
CA GLY A 65 -3.93 4.49 28.10
C GLY A 65 -2.83 3.42 28.15
N TRP A 66 -2.78 2.52 27.17
CA TRP A 66 -1.76 1.46 27.14
C TRP A 66 -0.38 2.03 26.73
N PRO A 67 0.67 1.92 27.56
CA PRO A 67 2.00 2.38 27.21
C PRO A 67 2.65 1.44 26.18
N ARG A 68 3.21 2.01 25.09
CA ARG A 68 4.05 1.31 24.09
C ARG A 68 3.36 0.15 23.34
N ALA A 69 2.23 0.40 22.70
CA ALA A 69 1.61 -0.59 21.80
C ALA A 69 2.41 -0.70 20.48
N HIS A 70 3.06 -1.84 20.26
CA HIS A 70 3.58 -2.24 18.95
C HIS A 70 2.57 -3.16 18.27
N VAL A 71 2.24 -2.88 17.01
CA VAL A 71 1.22 -3.61 16.26
C VAL A 71 1.83 -4.09 14.95
N THR A 72 1.80 -5.40 14.73
CA THR A 72 2.15 -6.04 13.45
C THR A 72 0.91 -6.73 12.93
N VAL A 73 0.53 -6.45 11.68
CA VAL A 73 -0.61 -7.09 11.00
C VAL A 73 -0.04 -7.92 9.87
N CYS A 74 -0.23 -9.24 9.93
CA CYS A 74 0.15 -10.16 8.87
C CYS A 74 -1.09 -10.55 8.09
N LEU A 75 -1.08 -10.30 6.78
CA LEU A 75 -2.13 -10.68 5.84
C LEU A 75 -1.52 -11.63 4.81
N GLN A 76 -2.34 -12.58 4.33
CA GLN A 76 -1.95 -13.60 3.36
C GLN A 76 -2.44 -13.23 1.97
#